data_AF-A0A0K3CAN4-F1
#
_entry.id   AF-A0A0K3CAN4-F1
#
_cell.length_a   1.000
_cell.length_b   1.000
_cell.length_c   1.000
_cell.angle_alpha   90.00
_cell.angle_beta   90.00
_cell.angle_gamma   90.00
#
_symmetry.space_group_name_H-M   'P 1'
#
loop_
_entity.id
_entity.type
_entity.pdbx_description
1 polymer ?
#
loop_
_entity_poly.entity_id
_entity_poly.type
_entity_poly.pdbx_seq_one_letter_code
_entity_poly.pdbx_strand_id
1 'polypeptide(L)'
;MGGSGGYRACDALGHSPAIIDPGVEAFAYMRENVWQHFRFTNRTTRLAVLWGVVVPSLVYAVSYPQDLKWDLLGARRDDPIARFGKYSQKPSERAAAAAPADEE
;
A
#
# COMPACT_ATOMS: atom_id res chain seq x y z
N MET A 1 -32.68 -14.52 43.42
CA MET A 1 -33.54 -13.32 43.33
C MET A 1 -32.76 -12.14 43.89
N GLY A 2 -32.68 -11.04 43.12
CA GLY A 2 -32.06 -9.77 43.53
C GLY A 2 -30.61 -9.68 43.04
N GLY A 3 -30.22 -8.77 42.17
CA GLY A 3 -30.94 -7.65 41.57
C GLY A 3 -29.89 -6.83 40.82
N SER A 4 -30.20 -6.50 39.58
CA SER A 4 -29.46 -5.59 38.70
C SER A 4 -29.17 -4.24 39.38
N GLY A 5 -27.90 -3.90 39.61
CA GLY A 5 -27.44 -2.53 39.81
C GLY A 5 -26.49 -2.21 38.66
N GLY A 6 -26.86 -1.47 37.62
CA GLY A 6 -27.67 -0.27 37.62
C GLY A 6 -26.72 0.92 37.59
N TYR A 7 -26.24 1.23 36.38
CA TYR A 7 -25.40 2.37 36.03
C TYR A 7 -25.92 3.66 36.69
N ARG A 8 -25.30 4.09 37.80
CA ARG A 8 -25.47 5.42 38.38
C ARG A 8 -24.17 5.85 39.04
N ALA A 9 -23.38 6.60 38.30
CA ALA A 9 -22.28 7.41 38.84
C ALA A 9 -22.09 8.67 38.00
N CYS A 10 -23.19 9.30 37.57
CA CYS A 10 -23.20 10.74 37.44
C CYS A 10 -23.65 11.28 38.81
N ASP A 11 -23.13 12.44 39.22
CA ASP A 11 -23.57 13.24 40.38
C ASP A 11 -22.73 13.15 41.67
N ALA A 12 -21.43 13.44 41.60
CA ALA A 12 -20.77 13.95 42.80
C ALA A 12 -19.88 15.18 42.59
N LEU A 13 -19.05 15.28 41.54
CA LEU A 13 -18.07 16.37 41.43
C LEU A 13 -17.80 16.73 39.96
N GLY A 14 -18.49 17.74 39.43
CA GLY A 14 -18.19 18.31 38.11
C GLY A 14 -18.93 17.67 36.94
N HIS A 15 -19.55 18.50 36.10
CA HIS A 15 -20.31 18.08 34.92
C HIS A 15 -19.36 17.58 33.82
N SER A 16 -19.16 16.26 33.73
CA SER A 16 -18.60 15.64 32.52
C SER A 16 -19.70 15.63 31.45
N PRO A 17 -19.53 16.31 30.30
CA PRO A 17 -20.61 16.48 29.31
C PRO A 17 -20.91 15.20 28.51
N ALA A 18 -20.10 14.16 28.66
CA ALA A 18 -20.23 12.90 27.96
C ALA A 18 -20.62 11.79 28.92
N ILE A 19 -21.61 10.99 28.50
CA ILE A 19 -21.91 9.71 29.15
C ILE A 19 -20.73 8.79 28.89
N ILE A 20 -20.06 8.39 29.97
CA ILE A 20 -18.93 7.48 29.90
C ILE A 20 -19.46 6.05 29.88
N ASP A 21 -19.40 5.41 28.70
CA ASP A 21 -19.75 4.01 28.54
C ASP A 21 -18.54 3.12 28.85
N PRO A 22 -18.64 2.18 29.82
CA PRO A 22 -17.51 1.32 30.17
C PRO A 22 -17.04 0.42 29.01
N GLY A 23 -17.92 0.10 28.05
CA GLY A 23 -17.56 -0.67 26.87
C GLY A 23 -16.63 0.10 25.93
N VAL A 24 -16.94 1.37 25.67
CA VAL A 24 -16.10 2.27 24.86
C VAL A 24 -14.75 2.50 25.51
N GLU A 25 -14.70 2.71 26.82
CA GLU A 25 -13.43 2.89 27.54
C GLU A 25 -12.56 1.63 27.52
N ALA A 26 -13.16 0.45 27.71
CA ALA A 26 -12.45 -0.82 27.63
C ALA A 26 -11.88 -1.07 26.22
N PHE A 27 -12.63 -0.72 25.17
CA PHE A 27 -12.15 -0.82 23.79
C PHE A 27 -11.02 0.17 23.49
N ALA A 28 -11.14 1.42 23.96
CA ALA A 28 -10.09 2.42 23.84
C ALA A 28 -8.80 1.94 24.54
N TYR A 29 -8.93 1.47 25.79
CA TYR A 29 -7.82 0.91 26.55
C TYR A 29 -7.16 -0.28 25.83
N MET A 30 -7.96 -1.21 25.28
CA MET A 30 -7.42 -2.34 24.52
C MET A 30 -6.61 -1.88 23.31
N ARG A 31 -7.11 -0.90 22.54
CA ARG A 31 -6.43 -0.38 21.34
C ARG A 31 -5.13 0.37 21.66
N GLU A 32 -5.13 1.14 22.74
CA GLU A 32 -3.97 1.92 23.15
C GLU A 32 -2.85 1.04 23.74
N ASN A 33 -3.23 -0.06 24.42
CA ASN A 33 -2.28 -0.98 25.05
C ASN A 33 -1.96 -2.23 24.20
N VAL A 34 -2.23 -2.20 22.89
CA VAL A 34 -1.95 -3.33 21.98
C VAL A 34 -0.48 -3.74 22.00
N TRP A 35 0.44 -2.78 22.06
CA TRP A 35 1.88 -3.04 22.00
C TRP A 35 2.41 -3.82 23.22
N GLN A 36 1.79 -3.64 24.39
CA GLN A 36 2.15 -4.37 25.61
C GLN A 36 1.79 -5.86 25.53
N HIS A 37 0.70 -6.16 24.82
CA HIS A 37 0.14 -7.51 24.71
C HIS A 37 0.48 -8.19 23.37
N PHE A 38 1.26 -7.52 22.51
CA PHE A 38 1.59 -8.04 21.20
C PHE A 38 2.58 -9.21 21.29
N ARG A 39 2.35 -10.24 20.46
CA ARG A 39 3.26 -11.37 20.32
C ARG A 39 3.45 -11.73 18.86
N PHE A 40 4.70 -11.99 18.48
CA PHE A 40 5.03 -12.57 17.20
C PHE A 40 4.59 -14.03 17.16
N THR A 41 3.55 -14.29 16.38
CA THR A 41 3.04 -15.63 16.07
C THR A 41 3.31 -15.92 14.60
N ASN A 42 3.27 -17.19 14.20
CA ASN A 42 3.53 -17.56 12.81
C ASN A 42 2.65 -16.79 11.80
N ARG A 43 1.41 -16.45 12.17
CA ARG A 43 0.52 -15.65 11.32
C ARG A 43 0.92 -14.17 11.28
N THR A 44 1.13 -13.54 12.44
CA THR A 44 1.45 -12.10 12.52
C THR A 44 2.81 -11.80 11.92
N THR A 45 3.81 -12.66 12.12
CA THR A 45 5.13 -12.52 11.51
C THR A 45 5.08 -12.60 9.98
N ARG A 46 4.32 -13.56 9.42
CA ARG A 46 4.14 -13.66 7.96
C ARG A 46 3.50 -12.41 7.38
N LEU A 47 2.47 -11.88 8.05
CA LEU A 47 1.81 -10.64 7.61
C LEU A 47 2.73 -9.43 7.69
N ALA A 48 3.50 -9.30 8.77
CA ALA A 48 4.46 -8.22 8.95
C ALA A 48 5.56 -8.26 7.86
N VAL A 49 6.09 -9.44 7.53
CA VAL A 49 7.10 -9.58 6.46
C VAL A 49 6.49 -9.31 5.08
N LEU A 50 5.29 -9.84 4.81
CA LEU A 50 4.62 -9.66 3.53
C LEU A 50 4.37 -8.17 3.25
N TRP A 51 3.73 -7.47 4.18
CA TRP A 51 3.34 -6.08 3.98
C TRP A 51 4.46 -5.08 4.25
N GLY A 52 5.38 -5.39 5.18
CA GLY A 52 6.48 -4.51 5.55
C GLY A 52 7.68 -4.60 4.61
N VAL A 53 7.92 -5.76 3.98
CA VAL A 53 9.12 -5.98 3.15
C VAL A 53 8.74 -6.42 1.75
N VAL A 54 8.00 -7.52 1.61
CA VAL A 54 7.78 -8.14 0.29
C VAL A 54 7.05 -7.19 -0.66
N VAL A 55 5.95 -6.58 -0.22
CA VAL A 55 5.16 -5.67 -1.06
C VAL A 55 5.97 -4.42 -1.47
N PRO A 56 6.60 -3.66 -0.55
CA PRO A 56 7.43 -2.51 -0.92
C PRO A 56 8.60 -2.88 -1.82
N SER A 57 9.30 -3.99 -1.54
CA SER A 57 10.43 -4.43 -2.36
C SER A 57 10.00 -4.84 -3.76
N LEU A 58 8.86 -5.51 -3.91
CA LEU A 58 8.34 -5.90 -5.22
C LEU A 58 7.94 -4.66 -6.03
N VAL A 59 7.25 -3.70 -5.41
CA VAL A 59 6.91 -2.42 -6.05
C VAL A 59 8.19 -1.71 -6.50
N TYR A 60 9.19 -1.60 -5.64
CA TYR A 60 10.47 -0.99 -5.99
C TYR A 60 11.17 -1.72 -7.15
N ALA A 61 11.22 -3.05 -7.12
CA ALA A 61 11.88 -3.85 -8.15
C ALA A 61 11.23 -3.68 -9.54
N VAL A 62 9.91 -3.47 -9.59
CA VAL A 62 9.20 -3.20 -10.85
C VAL A 62 9.37 -1.75 -11.27
N SER A 63 9.22 -0.80 -10.35
CA SER A 63 9.26 0.64 -10.66
C SER A 63 10.65 1.13 -11.05
N TYR A 64 11.71 0.69 -10.35
CA TYR A 64 13.07 1.16 -10.56
C TYR A 64 13.55 1.07 -12.02
N PRO A 65 13.41 -0.07 -12.74
CA PRO A 65 13.81 -0.13 -14.15
C PRO A 65 12.85 0.58 -15.11
N GLN A 66 11.63 0.97 -14.70
CA GLN A 66 10.68 1.66 -15.58
C GLN A 66 10.81 3.18 -15.54
N ASP A 67 11.28 3.76 -14.43
CA ASP A 67 11.27 5.21 -14.18
C ASP A 67 11.94 6.04 -15.29
N LEU A 68 13.14 5.64 -15.74
CA LEU A 68 13.89 6.36 -16.77
C LEU A 68 13.77 5.75 -18.18
N LYS A 69 12.92 4.72 -18.33
CA LYS A 69 12.82 3.97 -19.58
C LYS A 69 11.93 4.66 -20.61
N TRP A 70 10.90 5.37 -20.16
CA TRP A 70 9.83 5.86 -21.04
C TRP A 70 9.86 7.39 -21.14
N ASP A 71 9.93 7.92 -22.36
CA ASP A 71 9.78 9.34 -22.66
C ASP A 71 8.49 9.55 -23.46
N LEU A 72 7.47 10.05 -22.77
CA LEU A 72 6.12 10.25 -23.31
C LEU A 72 5.83 11.73 -23.58
N LEU A 73 6.73 12.63 -23.22
CA LEU A 73 6.49 14.07 -23.31
C LEU A 73 6.57 14.52 -24.76
N GLY A 74 5.42 14.79 -25.38
CA GLY A 74 5.34 15.28 -26.75
C GLY A 74 5.65 14.25 -27.84
N ALA A 75 5.66 12.96 -27.50
CA ALA A 75 5.92 11.87 -28.44
C ALA A 75 4.87 11.83 -29.57
N ARG A 76 5.32 11.84 -30.83
CA ARG A 76 4.45 11.67 -32.02
C ARG A 76 4.32 10.20 -32.40
N ARG A 77 3.45 9.91 -33.37
CA ARG A 77 3.07 8.54 -33.78
C ARG A 77 4.26 7.62 -34.13
N ASP A 78 5.31 8.18 -34.74
CA ASP A 78 6.52 7.43 -35.15
C ASP A 78 7.74 7.70 -34.26
N ASP A 79 7.58 8.42 -33.16
CA ASP A 79 8.70 8.70 -32.26
C ASP A 79 8.95 7.52 -31.30
N PRO A 80 10.22 7.15 -31.05
CA PRO A 80 10.55 6.10 -30.11
C PRO A 80 10.26 6.54 -28.67
N ILE A 81 9.36 5.82 -28.00
CA ILE A 81 8.95 6.10 -26.61
C ILE A 81 9.99 5.58 -25.60
N ALA A 82 10.78 4.58 -25.96
CA ALA A 82 11.78 4.02 -25.06
C ALA A 82 13.12 4.74 -25.21
N ARG A 83 13.68 5.23 -24.11
CA ARG A 83 14.93 6.00 -24.07
C ARG A 83 16.19 5.16 -24.39
N PHE A 84 16.14 3.85 -24.15
CA PHE A 84 17.31 2.98 -24.29
C PHE A 84 16.97 1.64 -24.96
N GLY A 85 17.99 1.00 -25.55
CA GLY A 85 17.92 -0.32 -26.17
C GLY A 85 17.36 -0.31 -27.59
N LYS A 86 16.99 -1.49 -28.10
CA LYS A 86 16.42 -1.67 -29.45
C LYS A 86 15.16 -0.82 -29.70
N TYR A 87 14.48 -0.40 -28.63
CA TYR A 87 13.24 0.35 -28.69
C TYR A 87 13.44 1.87 -28.92
N SER A 88 14.68 2.35 -28.91
CA SER A 88 15.06 3.74 -29.18
C SER A 88 15.07 4.11 -30.67
N GLN A 89 15.03 3.13 -31.57
CA GLN A 89 14.92 3.37 -33.02
C GLN A 89 13.46 3.64 -33.39
N LYS A 90 13.20 4.47 -34.40
CA LYS A 90 11.84 4.72 -34.86
C LYS A 90 11.14 3.40 -35.22
N PRO A 91 9.83 3.26 -34.93
CA PRO A 91 9.10 2.03 -35.22
C PRO A 91 9.12 1.64 -36.69
N SER A 92 9.01 2.63 -37.60
CA SER A 92 9.04 2.43 -39.06
C SER A 92 10.40 1.92 -39.56
N GLU A 93 11.49 2.49 -39.08
CA GLU A 93 12.87 2.07 -39.41
C GLU A 93 13.14 0.64 -38.90
N ARG A 94 12.58 0.29 -37.73
CA ARG A 94 12.70 -1.08 -37.21
C ARG A 94 11.85 -2.08 -37.98
N ALA A 95 10.65 -1.69 -38.40
CA ALA A 95 9.80 -2.53 -39.22
C ALA A 95 10.46 -2.78 -40.58
N ALA A 96 11.08 -1.76 -41.18
CA ALA A 96 11.84 -1.88 -42.41
C ALA A 96 13.07 -2.79 -42.26
N ALA A 97 13.80 -2.69 -41.13
CA ALA A 97 14.94 -3.56 -40.84
C ALA A 97 14.56 -5.00 -40.44
N ALA A 98 13.29 -5.24 -40.07
CA ALA A 98 12.77 -6.56 -39.70
C ALA A 98 11.99 -7.25 -40.83
N ALA A 99 11.63 -6.52 -41.89
CA ALA A 99 11.18 -7.14 -43.13
C ALA A 99 12.36 -7.96 -43.69
N PRO A 100 12.17 -9.25 -44.04
CA PRO A 100 13.20 -9.95 -44.79
C PRO A 100 13.49 -9.13 -46.04
N ALA A 101 14.76 -8.93 -46.40
CA ALA A 101 15.09 -8.42 -47.71
C ALA A 101 14.74 -9.53 -48.71
N ASP A 102 13.51 -9.52 -49.22
CA ASP A 102 13.16 -10.20 -50.46
C ASP A 102 13.90 -9.50 -51.62
N GLU A 103 15.16 -9.89 -51.78
CA GLU A 103 15.95 -9.70 -53.00
C GLU A 103 16.16 -11.09 -53.64
N GLU A 104 15.65 -11.22 -54.87
CA GLU A 104 15.58 -12.38 -55.81
C GLU A 104 14.51 -13.45 -55.61
#